data_AF-W2YUB1-F1
#
_entry.id   AF-W2YUB1-F1
#
_cell.length_a   1.000
_cell.length_b   1.000
_cell.length_c   1.000
_cell.angle_alpha   90.00
_cell.angle_beta   90.00
_cell.angle_gamma   90.00
#
_symmetry.space_group_name_H-M   'P 1'
#
loop_
_entity.id
_entity.type
_entity.pdbx_description
1 polymer ?
#
loop_
_entity_poly.entity_id
_entity_poly.type
_entity_poly.pdbx_seq_one_letter_code
_entity_poly.pdbx_strand_id
1 'polypeptide(L)'
;MIANLVATTQHPQPFTPKQIAAFFFKPVLDEKGEITGYHACKACGKRRKHAPGSGYTNLVARVRASHPRFESEMRDASAAATGTLVPWVSQNSSNRYAWLNWVVEGNLPLTFCENTNLAPVSVGTLVSNMEDVTKAVERAIGEEMPDEFGIMLDGWSHGTEHFLAVYACYDGPNGPSHPLLS
;
A
#
# COMPACT_ATOMS: atom_id res chain seq x y z
N MET A 1 36.02 -12.29 31.24
CA MET A 1 35.69 -11.05 30.49
C MET A 1 34.63 -11.42 29.47
N ILE A 2 33.38 -11.01 29.71
CA ILE A 2 32.24 -11.34 28.85
C ILE A 2 31.96 -10.10 28.01
N ALA A 3 32.07 -10.22 26.68
CA ALA A 3 31.84 -9.13 25.75
C ALA A 3 30.33 -8.82 25.68
N ASN A 4 29.95 -7.61 26.09
CA ASN A 4 28.61 -7.08 25.89
C ASN A 4 28.39 -6.79 24.40
N LEU A 5 27.65 -7.66 23.72
CA LEU A 5 27.02 -7.35 22.44
C LEU A 5 25.86 -6.38 22.69
N VAL A 6 26.13 -5.08 22.59
CA VAL A 6 25.07 -4.07 22.54
C VAL A 6 24.41 -4.20 21.17
N ALA A 7 23.26 -4.89 21.14
CA ALA A 7 22.35 -4.86 20.01
C ALA A 7 21.84 -3.42 19.85
N THR A 8 22.35 -2.70 18.85
CA THR A 8 21.77 -1.42 18.41
C THR A 8 20.34 -1.69 17.94
N THR A 9 19.37 -1.34 18.77
CA THR A 9 17.97 -1.21 18.40
C THR A 9 17.86 -0.16 17.30
N GLN A 10 17.79 -0.59 16.04
CA GLN A 10 17.48 0.32 14.94
C GLN A 10 16.03 0.78 15.14
N HIS A 11 15.84 2.05 15.52
CA HIS A 11 14.53 2.68 15.50
C HIS A 11 13.90 2.48 14.11
N PRO A 12 12.64 2.01 14.03
CA PRO A 12 11.93 1.88 12.77
C PRO A 12 11.95 3.23 12.05
N GLN A 13 12.65 3.30 10.92
CA GLN A 13 12.67 4.52 10.13
C GLN A 13 11.33 4.63 9.40
N PRO A 14 10.60 5.75 9.54
CA PRO A 14 9.26 5.88 8.96
C PRO A 14 9.27 5.89 7.43
N PHE A 15 10.42 6.19 6.81
CA PHE A 15 10.58 6.22 5.36
C PHE A 15 11.87 5.54 4.91
N THR A 16 11.78 4.78 3.82
CA THR A 16 12.95 4.19 3.18
C THR A 16 13.82 5.27 2.51
N PRO A 17 15.14 5.04 2.37
CA PRO A 17 16.02 5.96 1.65
C PRO A 17 15.56 6.32 0.23
N LYS A 18 14.95 5.36 -0.47
CA LYS A 18 14.39 5.54 -1.80
C LYS A 18 13.18 6.47 -1.80
N GLN A 19 12.26 6.31 -0.84
CA GLN A 19 11.09 7.19 -0.71
C GLN A 19 11.51 8.64 -0.41
N ILE A 20 12.46 8.83 0.52
CA ILE A 20 12.99 10.16 0.84
C ILE A 20 13.62 10.81 -0.40
N ALA A 21 14.43 10.06 -1.15
CA ALA A 21 15.07 10.57 -2.36
C ALA A 21 14.04 10.90 -3.47
N ALA A 22 13.06 10.03 -3.71
CA ALA A 22 12.03 10.25 -4.72
C ALA A 22 11.14 11.47 -4.41
N PHE A 23 10.86 11.70 -3.12
CA PHE A 23 10.08 12.86 -2.71
C PHE A 23 10.87 14.16 -2.89
N PHE A 24 12.09 14.24 -2.37
CA PHE A 24 12.84 15.50 -2.35
C PHE A 24 13.60 15.79 -3.63
N PHE A 25 13.84 14.82 -4.52
CA PHE A 25 14.70 15.04 -5.69
C PHE A 25 14.00 14.69 -7.01
N LYS A 26 14.37 15.43 -8.07
CA LYS A 26 14.03 15.13 -9.46
C LYS A 26 15.31 14.98 -10.28
N PRO A 27 15.35 14.10 -11.29
CA PRO A 27 16.48 14.03 -12.21
C PRO A 27 16.62 15.39 -12.92
N VAL A 28 17.86 15.82 -13.12
CA VAL A 28 18.18 16.99 -13.93
C VAL A 28 18.39 16.52 -15.35
N LEU A 29 17.59 17.09 -16.25
CA LEU A 29 17.70 16.83 -17.67
C LEU A 29 18.63 17.86 -18.32
N ASP A 30 19.33 17.47 -19.38
CA ASP A 30 20.06 18.41 -20.23
C ASP A 30 19.12 19.11 -21.22
N GLU A 31 19.69 19.93 -22.11
CA GLU A 31 18.96 20.65 -23.15
C GLU A 31 18.21 19.73 -24.13
N LYS A 32 18.58 18.46 -24.20
CA LYS A 32 17.97 17.44 -25.06
C LYS A 32 16.96 16.58 -24.31
N GLY A 33 16.75 16.82 -23.02
CA GLY A 33 15.85 16.05 -22.17
C GLY A 33 16.47 14.78 -21.58
N GLU A 34 17.79 14.57 -21.73
CA GLU A 34 18.49 13.36 -21.25
C GLU A 34 18.96 13.50 -19.81
N ILE A 35 19.01 12.39 -19.07
CA ILE A 35 19.35 12.40 -17.64
C ILE A 35 20.85 12.66 -17.45
N THR A 36 21.20 13.79 -16.81
CA THR A 36 22.58 14.24 -16.63
C THR A 36 23.39 13.52 -15.54
N GLY A 37 22.80 12.54 -14.85
CA GLY A 37 23.38 11.93 -13.64
C GLY A 37 23.39 12.87 -12.42
N TYR A 38 22.66 13.98 -12.49
CA TYR A 38 22.40 14.87 -11.37
C TYR A 38 20.93 14.83 -10.98
N HIS A 39 20.68 15.02 -9.70
CA HIS A 39 19.37 15.17 -9.11
C HIS A 39 19.29 16.53 -8.42
N ALA A 40 18.22 17.28 -8.68
CA ALA A 40 17.96 18.56 -8.05
C ALA A 40 16.94 18.39 -6.93
N CYS A 41 17.24 18.98 -5.77
CA CYS A 41 16.26 19.04 -4.69
C CYS A 41 15.07 19.93 -5.11
N LYS A 42 13.84 19.43 -4.97
CA LYS A 42 12.61 20.16 -5.31
C LYS A 42 12.36 21.33 -4.35
N ALA A 43 12.76 21.20 -3.09
CA ALA A 43 12.55 22.22 -2.06
C ALA A 43 13.60 23.35 -2.07
N CYS A 44 14.88 23.03 -2.33
CA CYS A 44 15.97 24.03 -2.27
C CYS A 44 16.78 24.20 -3.56
N GLY A 45 16.43 23.50 -4.65
CA GLY A 45 17.08 23.61 -5.96
C GLY A 45 18.50 23.02 -6.05
N LYS A 46 19.14 22.66 -4.92
CA LYS A 46 20.53 22.19 -4.90
C LYS A 46 20.70 20.88 -5.67
N ARG A 47 21.65 20.88 -6.60
CA ARG A 47 22.02 19.72 -7.43
C ARG A 47 22.96 18.79 -6.67
N ARG A 48 22.77 17.48 -6.85
CA ARG A 48 23.61 16.42 -6.31
C ARG A 48 23.87 15.37 -7.37
N LYS A 49 25.10 14.88 -7.42
CA LYS A 49 25.46 13.77 -8.30
C LYS A 49 24.81 12.49 -7.79
N HIS A 50 24.16 11.75 -8.67
CA HIS A 50 23.54 10.47 -8.38
C HIS A 50 23.66 9.61 -9.63
N ALA A 51 24.65 8.71 -9.63
CA ALA A 51 24.94 7.86 -10.77
C ALA A 51 23.96 6.67 -10.79
N PRO A 52 23.64 6.12 -11.98
CA PRO A 52 22.92 4.86 -12.10
C PRO A 52 23.59 3.78 -11.24
N GLY A 53 22.82 3.08 -10.40
CA GLY A 53 23.34 2.05 -9.48
C GLY A 53 23.92 2.57 -8.16
N SER A 54 23.97 3.89 -7.92
CA SER A 54 24.40 4.44 -6.62
C SER A 54 23.30 4.33 -5.56
N GLY A 55 23.70 4.11 -4.30
CA GLY A 55 22.77 4.10 -3.17
C GLY A 55 22.26 5.50 -2.79
N TYR A 56 21.13 5.54 -2.07
CA TYR A 56 20.45 6.79 -1.70
C TYR A 56 21.05 7.52 -0.48
N THR A 57 22.08 6.96 0.17
CA THR A 57 22.63 7.45 1.44
C THR A 57 23.03 8.93 1.38
N ASN A 58 23.67 9.35 0.28
CA ASN A 58 24.10 10.74 0.09
C ASN A 58 22.92 11.72 -0.05
N LEU A 59 21.85 11.31 -0.72
CA LEU A 59 20.64 12.12 -0.88
C LEU A 59 19.88 12.23 0.45
N VAL A 60 19.77 11.14 1.19
CA VAL A 60 19.10 11.12 2.51
C VAL A 60 19.87 11.95 3.52
N ALA A 61 21.19 11.82 3.59
CA ALA A 61 22.01 12.64 4.48
C ALA A 61 21.81 14.14 4.20
N ARG A 62 21.69 14.51 2.92
CA ARG A 62 21.40 15.89 2.53
C ARG A 62 20.02 16.35 2.99
N VAL A 63 19.00 15.51 2.84
CA VAL A 63 17.64 15.82 3.27
C VAL A 63 17.59 16.04 4.77
N ARG A 64 18.12 15.10 5.57
CA ARG A 64 18.18 15.23 7.03
C ARG A 64 18.89 16.52 7.48
N ALA A 65 19.97 16.91 6.79
CA ALA A 65 20.72 18.12 7.13
C ALA A 65 20.04 19.43 6.68
N SER A 66 19.27 19.42 5.58
CA SER A 66 18.73 20.66 4.97
C SER A 66 17.23 20.85 5.17
N HIS A 67 16.52 19.79 5.52
CA HIS A 67 15.08 19.73 5.70
C HIS A 67 14.79 19.01 7.04
N PRO A 68 14.99 19.66 8.20
CA PRO A 68 14.80 19.00 9.51
C PRO A 68 13.36 18.50 9.74
N ARG A 69 12.39 19.08 9.01
CA ARG A 69 10.97 18.72 9.03
C ARG A 69 10.57 17.79 7.88
N PHE A 70 11.53 17.13 7.23
CA PHE A 70 11.27 16.32 6.05
C PHE A 70 10.21 15.24 6.28
N GLU A 71 10.17 14.64 7.47
CA GLU A 71 9.20 13.60 7.78
C GLU A 71 7.77 14.12 7.88
N SER A 72 7.56 15.28 8.52
CA SER A 72 6.23 15.91 8.56
C SER A 72 5.83 16.36 7.17
N GLU A 73 6.74 16.97 6.39
CA GLU A 73 6.44 17.37 5.01
C GLU A 73 6.04 16.18 4.13
N MET A 74 6.69 15.01 4.31
CA MET A 74 6.32 13.78 3.61
C MET A 74 4.97 13.22 4.08
N ARG A 75 4.66 13.29 5.39
CA ARG A 75 3.36 12.88 5.93
C ARG A 75 2.22 13.79 5.46
N ASP A 76 2.43 15.10 5.51
CA ASP A 76 1.44 16.10 5.11
C ASP A 76 1.17 16.05 3.61
N ALA A 77 2.21 15.84 2.79
CA ALA A 77 2.04 15.62 1.36
C ALA A 77 1.28 14.32 1.05
N SER A 78 1.43 13.29 1.88
CA SER A 78 0.64 12.06 1.76
C SER A 78 -0.83 12.28 2.13
N ALA A 79 -1.13 13.16 3.09
CA ALA A 79 -2.49 13.49 3.51
C ALA A 79 -3.19 14.47 2.54
N ALA A 80 -2.46 15.45 2.01
CA ALA A 80 -2.96 16.45 1.07
C ALA A 80 -3.07 15.92 -0.38
N ALA A 81 -2.45 14.79 -0.70
CA ALA A 81 -2.63 14.10 -1.97
C ALA A 81 -4.01 13.43 -2.01
N THR A 82 -5.04 14.24 -2.20
CA THR A 82 -6.37 13.80 -2.64
C THR A 82 -6.22 13.15 -4.03
N GLY A 83 -5.81 11.88 -4.09
CA GLY A 83 -5.96 11.07 -5.31
C GLY A 83 -5.08 9.85 -5.47
N THR A 84 -3.77 9.85 -5.13
CA THR A 84 -2.96 8.63 -5.34
C THR A 84 -1.67 8.55 -4.53
N LEU A 85 -1.52 7.49 -3.72
CA LEU A 85 -0.28 7.13 -3.01
C LEU A 85 0.80 6.50 -3.92
N VAL A 86 0.57 6.41 -5.24
CA VAL A 86 1.43 5.67 -6.18
C VAL A 86 2.92 6.08 -6.17
N PRO A 87 3.31 7.36 -5.98
CA PRO A 87 4.73 7.71 -5.85
C PRO A 87 5.41 7.11 -4.60
N TRP A 88 4.62 6.67 -3.63
CA TRP A 88 5.05 6.27 -2.28
C TRP A 88 4.99 4.76 -2.06
N VAL A 89 4.25 4.07 -2.91
CA VAL A 89 4.01 2.63 -2.87
C VAL A 89 5.02 1.93 -3.79
N SER A 90 5.54 0.78 -3.34
CA SER A 90 6.47 0.01 -4.17
C SER A 90 5.75 -0.50 -5.43
N GLN A 91 6.47 -0.63 -6.55
CA GLN A 91 5.87 -1.16 -7.78
C GLN A 91 5.21 -2.54 -7.56
N ASN A 92 5.81 -3.36 -6.69
CA ASN A 92 5.27 -4.67 -6.32
C ASN A 92 3.94 -4.54 -5.55
N SER A 93 3.86 -3.62 -4.59
CA SER A 93 2.64 -3.35 -3.84
C SER A 93 1.54 -2.77 -4.74
N SER A 94 1.89 -1.84 -5.64
CA SER A 94 0.95 -1.30 -6.64
C SER A 94 0.43 -2.39 -7.58
N ASN A 95 1.30 -3.30 -8.03
CA ASN A 95 0.91 -4.43 -8.87
C ASN A 95 -0.04 -5.38 -8.14
N ARG A 96 0.24 -5.72 -6.88
CA ARG A 96 -0.65 -6.55 -6.05
C ARG A 96 -2.02 -5.90 -5.86
N TYR A 97 -2.05 -4.61 -5.56
CA TYR A 97 -3.31 -3.87 -5.44
C TYR A 97 -4.10 -3.87 -6.75
N ALA A 98 -3.44 -3.64 -7.89
CA ALA A 98 -4.10 -3.69 -9.20
C ALA A 98 -4.71 -5.07 -9.49
N TRP A 99 -4.02 -6.16 -9.11
CA TRP A 99 -4.56 -7.52 -9.21
C TRP A 99 -5.78 -7.72 -8.31
N LEU A 100 -5.72 -7.29 -7.04
CA LEU A 100 -6.86 -7.39 -6.12
C LEU A 100 -8.07 -6.62 -6.66
N ASN A 101 -7.87 -5.37 -7.08
CA ASN A 101 -8.93 -4.52 -7.62
C ASN A 101 -9.60 -5.16 -8.84
N TRP A 102 -8.79 -5.66 -9.77
CA TRP A 102 -9.28 -6.31 -10.98
C TRP A 102 -10.12 -7.55 -10.68
N VAL A 103 -9.64 -8.40 -9.77
CA VAL A 103 -10.35 -9.63 -9.37
C VAL A 103 -11.68 -9.31 -8.70
N VAL A 104 -11.68 -8.35 -7.78
CA VAL A 104 -12.88 -7.97 -7.00
C VAL A 104 -13.91 -7.28 -7.89
N GLU A 105 -13.52 -6.25 -8.65
CA GLU A 105 -14.44 -5.53 -9.53
C GLU A 105 -14.97 -6.41 -10.67
N GLY A 106 -14.15 -7.32 -11.17
CA GLY A 106 -14.52 -8.25 -12.25
C GLY A 106 -15.21 -9.53 -11.78
N ASN A 107 -15.35 -9.76 -10.47
CA ASN A 107 -15.80 -11.02 -9.88
C ASN A 107 -15.12 -12.25 -10.52
N LEU A 108 -13.80 -12.20 -10.65
CA LEU A 108 -13.02 -13.19 -11.39
C LEU A 108 -12.50 -14.32 -10.48
N PRO A 109 -12.30 -15.55 -11.00
CA PRO A 109 -11.68 -16.62 -10.25
C PRO A 109 -10.26 -16.27 -9.81
N LEU A 110 -9.89 -16.62 -8.57
CA LEU A 110 -8.51 -16.45 -8.06
C LEU A 110 -7.48 -17.30 -8.82
N THR A 111 -7.93 -18.31 -9.56
CA THR A 111 -7.10 -19.14 -10.45
C THR A 111 -6.73 -18.44 -11.75
N PHE A 112 -7.32 -17.27 -12.04
CA PHE A 112 -7.09 -16.52 -13.26
C PHE A 112 -5.87 -15.60 -13.12
N CYS A 113 -4.71 -16.03 -13.63
CA CYS A 113 -3.47 -15.25 -13.53
C CYS A 113 -2.83 -14.88 -14.88
N GLU A 114 -3.44 -15.25 -16.01
CA GLU A 114 -2.66 -15.36 -17.26
C GLU A 114 -3.07 -14.43 -18.41
N ASN A 115 -4.09 -13.57 -18.29
CA ASN A 115 -4.52 -12.70 -19.39
C ASN A 115 -4.84 -11.26 -18.96
N THR A 116 -3.85 -10.57 -18.39
CA THR A 116 -3.96 -9.14 -18.04
C THR A 116 -2.72 -8.37 -18.50
N ASN A 117 -2.82 -7.04 -18.59
CA ASN A 117 -1.67 -6.16 -18.81
C ASN A 117 -0.86 -5.90 -17.51
N LEU A 118 -1.16 -6.63 -16.43
CA LEU A 118 -0.47 -6.51 -15.15
C LEU A 118 0.78 -7.38 -15.13
N ALA A 119 1.77 -7.01 -14.31
CA ALA A 119 2.93 -7.87 -14.14
C ALA A 119 2.49 -9.18 -13.47
N PRO A 120 2.98 -10.35 -13.93
CA PRO A 120 2.54 -11.65 -13.42
C PRO A 120 2.63 -11.76 -11.90
N VAL A 121 1.64 -12.39 -11.28
CA VAL A 121 1.63 -12.77 -9.86
C VAL A 121 1.54 -14.30 -9.78
N SER A 122 1.80 -14.93 -8.63
CA SER A 122 1.45 -16.34 -8.47
C SER A 122 0.05 -16.47 -7.89
N VAL A 123 -0.67 -17.53 -8.25
CA VAL A 123 -1.99 -17.84 -7.65
C VAL A 123 -1.91 -17.87 -6.12
N GLY A 124 -0.88 -18.51 -5.56
CA GLY A 124 -0.69 -18.55 -4.10
C GLY A 124 -0.50 -17.17 -3.46
N THR A 125 0.18 -16.25 -4.16
CA THR A 125 0.32 -14.86 -3.67
C THR A 125 -1.01 -14.11 -3.75
N LEU A 126 -1.78 -14.32 -4.82
CA LEU A 126 -3.08 -13.67 -4.99
C LEU A 126 -4.08 -14.14 -3.93
N VAL A 127 -4.15 -15.45 -3.69
CA VAL A 127 -4.98 -16.06 -2.63
C VAL A 127 -4.59 -15.51 -1.26
N SER A 128 -3.30 -15.52 -0.91
CA SER A 128 -2.82 -14.99 0.37
C SER A 128 -3.16 -13.50 0.54
N ASN A 129 -3.02 -12.68 -0.50
CA ASN A 129 -3.41 -11.28 -0.42
C ASN A 129 -4.93 -11.11 -0.23
N MET A 130 -5.76 -11.95 -0.89
CA MET A 130 -7.21 -11.91 -0.72
C MET A 130 -7.62 -12.32 0.70
N GLU A 131 -6.98 -13.32 1.30
CA GLU A 131 -7.21 -13.68 2.71
C GLU A 131 -6.89 -12.52 3.66
N ASP A 132 -5.81 -11.79 3.40
CA ASP A 132 -5.44 -10.61 4.20
C ASP A 132 -6.45 -9.47 4.03
N VAL A 133 -7.00 -9.29 2.82
CA VAL A 133 -8.09 -8.34 2.56
C VAL A 133 -9.36 -8.77 3.29
N THR A 134 -9.74 -10.05 3.24
CA THR A 134 -10.90 -10.58 3.96
C THR A 134 -10.79 -10.29 5.46
N LYS A 135 -9.65 -10.60 6.10
CA LYS A 135 -9.42 -10.28 7.52
C LYS A 135 -9.50 -8.78 7.83
N ALA A 136 -9.05 -7.94 6.89
CA ALA A 136 -9.14 -6.49 7.06
C ALA A 136 -10.60 -6.00 6.97
N VAL A 137 -11.39 -6.56 6.06
CA VAL A 137 -12.82 -6.27 5.90
C VAL A 137 -13.62 -6.79 7.09
N GLU A 138 -13.37 -8.02 7.55
CA GLU A 138 -14.00 -8.59 8.75
C GLU A 138 -13.78 -7.69 9.98
N ARG A 139 -12.54 -7.22 10.18
CA ARG A 139 -12.23 -6.28 11.27
C ARG A 139 -12.97 -4.96 11.11
N ALA A 140 -13.00 -4.39 9.91
CA ALA A 140 -13.70 -3.13 9.65
C ALA A 140 -15.21 -3.28 9.91
N ILE A 141 -15.83 -4.37 9.46
CA ILE A 141 -17.23 -4.68 9.76
C ILE A 141 -17.43 -4.81 11.27
N GLY A 142 -16.55 -5.53 11.96
CA GLY A 142 -16.62 -5.70 13.42
C GLY A 142 -16.46 -4.39 14.21
N GLU A 143 -15.69 -3.43 13.70
CA GLU A 143 -15.54 -2.09 14.30
C GLU A 143 -16.78 -1.20 14.08
N GLU A 144 -17.50 -1.39 12.97
CA GLU A 144 -18.70 -0.60 12.62
C GLU A 144 -20.00 -1.18 13.19
N MET A 145 -20.04 -2.49 13.44
CA MET A 145 -21.26 -3.20 13.83
C MET A 145 -21.64 -2.90 15.30
N PRO A 146 -22.93 -2.64 15.60
CA PRO A 146 -23.40 -2.46 16.98
C PRO A 146 -23.40 -3.78 17.77
N ASP A 147 -23.44 -3.68 19.11
CA ASP A 147 -23.59 -4.83 20.00
C ASP A 147 -24.94 -5.56 19.81
N GLU A 148 -25.98 -4.82 19.41
CA GLU A 148 -27.32 -5.35 19.12
C GLU A 148 -27.59 -5.31 17.61
N PHE A 149 -27.77 -6.48 17.00
CA PHE A 149 -28.08 -6.63 15.58
C PHE A 149 -28.93 -7.88 15.34
N GLY A 150 -29.67 -7.89 14.23
CA GLY A 150 -30.38 -9.06 13.74
C GLY A 150 -29.47 -9.96 12.90
N ILE A 151 -29.81 -11.25 12.83
CA ILE A 151 -29.21 -12.20 11.89
C ILE A 151 -30.21 -12.52 10.78
N MET A 152 -29.77 -12.39 9.53
CA MET A 152 -30.51 -12.82 8.35
C MET A 152 -29.79 -14.01 7.71
N LEU A 153 -30.56 -15.05 7.40
CA LEU A 153 -30.07 -16.29 6.81
C LEU A 153 -30.64 -16.43 5.41
N ASP A 154 -29.78 -16.58 4.40
CA ASP A 154 -30.17 -16.86 3.01
C ASP A 154 -29.59 -18.20 2.56
N GLY A 155 -30.46 -19.11 2.12
CA GLY A 155 -30.10 -20.49 1.84
C GLY A 155 -30.34 -20.87 0.39
N TRP A 156 -29.37 -21.55 -0.21
CA TRP A 156 -29.49 -22.12 -1.55
C TRP A 156 -29.04 -23.57 -1.57
N SER A 157 -29.48 -24.37 -2.54
CA SER A 157 -28.99 -25.74 -2.72
C SER A 157 -28.72 -26.03 -4.20
N HIS A 158 -27.61 -26.71 -4.47
CA HIS A 158 -27.26 -27.16 -5.81
C HIS A 158 -26.82 -28.63 -5.75
N GLY A 159 -27.64 -29.53 -6.30
CA GLY A 159 -27.40 -30.97 -6.20
C GLY A 159 -27.42 -31.44 -4.74
N THR A 160 -26.30 -31.98 -4.27
CA THR A 160 -26.12 -32.44 -2.88
C THR A 160 -25.50 -31.38 -1.96
N GLU A 161 -25.14 -30.22 -2.49
CA GLU A 161 -24.51 -29.15 -1.73
C GLU A 161 -25.56 -28.14 -1.24
N HIS A 162 -25.48 -27.80 0.04
CA HIS A 162 -26.33 -26.81 0.69
C HIS A 162 -25.47 -25.62 1.10
N PHE A 163 -25.90 -24.43 0.68
CA PHE A 163 -25.23 -23.17 0.94
C PHE A 163 -26.09 -22.34 1.88
N LEU A 164 -25.45 -21.68 2.83
CA LEU A 164 -26.09 -20.76 3.77
C LEU A 164 -25.21 -19.53 3.90
N ALA A 165 -25.75 -18.39 3.48
CA ALA A 165 -25.17 -17.08 3.73
C ALA A 165 -25.75 -16.51 5.03
N VAL A 166 -24.87 -15.96 5.87
CA VAL A 166 -25.23 -15.35 7.15
C VAL A 166 -24.92 -13.86 7.07
N TYR A 167 -25.93 -13.01 7.28
CA TYR A 167 -25.78 -11.56 7.29
C TYR A 167 -26.10 -11.00 8.67
N ALA A 168 -25.41 -9.93 9.08
CA ALA A 168 -25.94 -9.04 10.11
C ALA A 168 -27.00 -8.12 9.50
N CYS A 169 -27.93 -7.62 10.31
CA CYS A 169 -28.91 -6.62 9.91
C CYS A 169 -29.09 -5.61 11.05
N TYR A 170 -28.83 -4.34 10.78
CA TYR A 170 -28.96 -3.26 11.77
C TYR A 170 -29.15 -1.91 11.07
N ASP A 171 -29.71 -0.94 11.80
CA ASP A 171 -29.82 0.44 11.33
C ASP A 171 -28.51 1.19 11.62
N GLY A 172 -27.80 1.57 10.56
CA GLY A 172 -26.58 2.37 10.64
C GLY A 172 -26.84 3.87 10.43
N PRO A 173 -25.79 4.71 10.60
CA PRO A 173 -25.89 6.16 10.40
C PRO A 173 -26.37 6.57 9.00
N ASN A 174 -26.12 5.72 7.99
CA ASN A 174 -26.46 5.96 6.59
C ASN A 174 -27.69 5.16 6.12
N GLY A 175 -28.45 4.57 7.05
CA GLY A 175 -29.57 3.67 6.75
C GLY A 175 -29.26 2.21 7.08
N PRO A 176 -30.13 1.28 6.66
CA PRO A 176 -30.01 -0.13 7.02
C PRO A 176 -28.77 -0.78 6.38
N SER A 177 -28.04 -1.54 7.18
CA SER A 177 -26.78 -2.20 6.83
C SER A 177 -26.93 -3.72 6.91
N HIS A 178 -26.37 -4.43 5.92
CA HIS A 178 -26.49 -5.88 5.79
C HIS A 178 -25.16 -6.55 5.40
N PRO A 179 -24.10 -6.45 6.22
CA PRO A 179 -22.82 -7.06 5.87
C PRO A 179 -22.91 -8.59 5.93
N LEU A 180 -22.28 -9.26 4.95
CA LEU A 180 -22.11 -10.72 4.92
C LEU A 180 -21.06 -11.12 5.98
N LEU A 181 -21.41 -12.09 6.82
CA LEU A 181 -20.58 -12.61 7.90
C LEU A 181 -19.97 -13.98 7.58
N SER A 182 -20.69 -14.81 6.81
CA SER A 182 -20.25 -16.15 6.39
C SER A 182 -21.04 -16.65 5.19
#